data_AF-A0A3D3M8Y7-F1
#
_entry.id   AF-A0A3D3M8Y7-F1
#
_cell.length_a   1.000
_cell.length_b   1.000
_cell.length_c   1.000
_cell.angle_alpha   90.00
_cell.angle_beta   90.00
_cell.angle_gamma   90.00
#
_symmetry.space_group_name_H-M   'P 1'
#
loop_
_entity.id
_entity.type
_entity.pdbx_description
1 polymer ?
#
loop_
_entity_poly.entity_id
_entity_poly.type
_entity_poly.pdbx_seq_one_letter_code
_entity_poly.pdbx_strand_id
1 'polypeptide(L)' 'NCPLTVADQVVVENGVTIVGPTNLPAQVGADASALYARNLLDFMKLLFDKDGALTINLEDDIVAACLMCRDGQVIRKNG' A
#
# COMPACT_ATOMS: atom_id res chain seq x y z
N ASN A 1 -17.89 -8.19 2.48
CA ASN A 1 -18.18 -7.28 3.61
C ASN A 1 -19.31 -7.89 4.43
N CYS A 2 -19.19 -7.91 5.76
CA CYS A 2 -20.26 -8.41 6.65
C CYS A 2 -21.17 -7.22 7.02
N PRO A 3 -22.48 -7.26 6.73
CA PRO A 3 -23.37 -6.11 6.96
C PRO A 3 -23.43 -5.60 8.40
N LEU A 4 -23.08 -6.45 9.37
CA LEU A 4 -23.09 -6.13 10.81
C LEU A 4 -21.74 -5.58 11.31
N THR A 5 -20.71 -5.54 10.47
CA THR A 5 -19.40 -4.97 10.85
C THR A 5 -19.51 -3.47 10.97
N VAL A 6 -19.09 -2.94 12.12
CA VAL A 6 -18.96 -1.51 12.36
C VAL A 6 -17.48 -1.15 12.38
N ALA A 7 -17.11 -0.16 11.57
CA ALA A 7 -15.73 0.29 11.45
C ALA A 7 -15.15 0.72 12.81
N ASP A 8 -13.96 0.22 13.10
CA ASP A 8 -13.17 0.46 14.31
C ASP A 8 -13.85 0.07 15.62
N GLN A 9 -14.80 -0.86 15.56
CA GLN A 9 -15.53 -1.35 16.73
C GLN A 9 -15.49 -2.87 16.85
N VAL A 10 -15.66 -3.34 18.09
CA VAL A 10 -15.97 -4.73 18.40
C VAL A 10 -17.41 -4.78 18.91
N VAL A 11 -18.29 -5.43 18.16
CA VAL A 11 -19.72 -5.54 18.49
C VAL A 11 -20.08 -7.00 18.76
N VAL A 12 -21.16 -7.24 19.50
CA VAL A 12 -21.69 -8.59 19.73
C VAL A 12 -23.12 -8.66 19.21
N GLU A 13 -23.37 -9.53 18.23
CA GLU A 13 -24.66 -9.70 17.60
C GLU A 13 -25.08 -11.17 17.69
N ASN A 14 -26.26 -11.46 18.27
CA ASN A 14 -26.77 -12.82 18.47
C ASN A 14 -25.76 -13.77 19.15
N GLY A 15 -24.93 -13.25 20.06
CA GLY A 15 -23.89 -14.01 20.75
C GLY A 15 -22.58 -14.20 19.98
N VAL A 16 -22.45 -13.62 18.79
CA VAL A 16 -21.22 -13.64 17.97
C VAL A 16 -20.48 -12.32 18.13
N THR A 17 -19.19 -12.37 18.47
CA THR A 17 -18.30 -11.20 18.49
C THR A 17 -17.80 -10.88 17.08
N ILE A 18 -18.03 -9.64 16.64
CA ILE A 18 -17.65 -9.12 15.33
C ILE A 18 -16.59 -8.04 15.54
N VAL A 19 -15.39 -8.24 14.99
CA VAL A 19 -14.22 -7.37 15.16
C VAL A 19 -14.01 -6.58 13.86
N GLY A 20 -14.14 -5.25 13.90
CA GLY A 20 -14.11 -4.37 12.72
C GLY A 20 -12.97 -3.34 12.62
N PRO A 21 -11.73 -3.58 13.09
CA PRO A 21 -10.64 -2.61 12.95
C PRO A 21 -10.32 -2.35 11.48
N THR A 22 -10.22 -1.07 11.09
CA THR A 22 -9.89 -0.68 9.71
C THR A 22 -8.39 -0.63 9.44
N ASN A 23 -7.57 -0.46 10.49
CA ASN A 23 -6.12 -0.38 10.41
C ASN A 23 -5.44 -1.49 11.25
N LEU A 24 -5.68 -2.73 10.87
CA LEU A 24 -5.01 -3.90 11.46
C LEU A 24 -3.48 -3.82 11.41
N PRO A 25 -2.82 -3.37 10.32
CA PRO A 25 -1.36 -3.29 10.27
C PRO A 25 -0.76 -2.40 11.37
N ALA A 26 -1.45 -1.34 11.78
CA ALA A 26 -0.98 -0.49 12.88
C ALA A 26 -0.92 -1.22 14.24
N GLN A 27 -1.67 -2.31 14.43
CA GLN A 27 -1.60 -3.12 15.65
C GLN A 27 -0.33 -3.98 15.72
N VAL A 28 0.34 -4.19 14.58
CA VAL A 28 1.61 -4.93 14.44
C VAL A 28 2.66 -4.03 13.78
N GLY A 29 2.77 -2.79 14.28
CA GLY A 29 3.50 -1.71 13.61
C GLY A 29 4.96 -2.03 13.28
N ALA A 30 5.68 -2.76 14.15
CA ALA A 30 7.07 -3.13 13.90
C ALA A 30 7.22 -4.04 12.67
N ASP A 31 6.46 -5.13 12.62
CA ASP A 31 6.50 -6.09 11.52
C ASP A 31 5.94 -5.48 10.22
N ALA A 32 4.82 -4.74 10.33
CA ALA A 32 4.23 -4.04 9.20
C ALA A 32 5.22 -3.04 8.57
N SER A 33 5.95 -2.28 9.42
CA SER A 33 6.96 -1.34 8.95
C SER A 33 8.14 -2.04 8.28
N ALA A 34 8.63 -3.14 8.86
CA ALA A 34 9.73 -3.91 8.29
C ALA A 34 9.38 -4.50 6.92
N LEU A 35 8.17 -5.06 6.78
CA LEU A 35 7.67 -5.59 5.51
C LEU A 35 7.48 -4.49 4.46
N TYR A 36 6.88 -3.36 4.86
CA TYR A 36 6.70 -2.22 3.95
C TYR A 36 8.03 -1.62 3.48
N ALA A 37 9.00 -1.46 4.39
CA ALA A 37 10.33 -0.96 4.05
C ALA A 37 11.06 -1.89 3.07
N ARG A 38 10.90 -3.21 3.21
CA ARG A 38 11.45 -4.18 2.24
C ARG A 38 10.80 -4.03 0.87
N ASN A 39 9.48 -3.91 0.80
CA ASN A 39 8.77 -3.68 -0.48
C ASN A 39 9.22 -2.38 -1.14
N LEU A 40 9.38 -1.30 -0.38
CA LEU A 40 9.88 -0.03 -0.90
C LEU A 40 11.32 -0.15 -1.42
N LEU A 41 12.20 -0.80 -0.67
CA LEU A 41 13.59 -1.03 -1.08
C LEU A 41 13.67 -1.84 -2.37
N ASP A 42 12.86 -2.90 -2.50
CA ASP A 42 12.83 -3.72 -3.70
C ASP A 42 12.29 -2.95 -4.90
N PHE A 43 11.27 -2.11 -4.72
CA PHE A 43 10.79 -1.21 -5.78
C PHE A 43 11.82 -0.16 -6.17
N MET A 44 12.55 0.42 -5.21
CA MET A 44 13.60 1.42 -5.49
C MET A 44 14.71 0.86 -6.38
N LYS A 45 15.01 -0.45 -6.35
CA LYS A 45 15.99 -1.06 -7.26
C LYS A 45 15.61 -0.94 -8.74
N LEU A 46 14.33 -0.74 -9.05
CA LEU A 46 13.85 -0.49 -10.42
C LEU A 46 14.03 0.98 -10.85
N LEU A 47 14.21 1.89 -9.88
CA LEU A 47 14.25 3.34 -10.11
C LEU A 47 15.66 3.92 -10.07
N PHE A 48 16.65 3.17 -9.60
CA PHE A 48 18.03 3.65 -9.48
C PHE A 48 18.97 2.76 -10.27
N ASP A 49 19.89 3.38 -10.99
CA ASP A 49 20.99 2.65 -11.61
C ASP A 49 22.05 2.22 -10.59
N LYS A 50 23.10 1.55 -11.07
CA LYS A 50 24.19 1.03 -10.22
C LYS A 50 25.01 2.14 -9.56
N ASP A 51 25.00 3.34 -10.13
CA ASP A 51 25.72 4.51 -9.63
C ASP A 51 24.84 5.34 -8.68
N GLY A 52 23.60 4.92 -8.44
CA GLY A 52 22.64 5.60 -7.56
C GLY A 52 21.94 6.78 -8.21
N ALA A 53 22.02 6.93 -9.53
CA ALA A 53 21.28 7.94 -10.27
C ALA A 53 19.83 7.48 -10.49
N LEU A 54 18.89 8.41 -10.30
CA LEU A 54 17.47 8.17 -10.52
C LEU A 54 17.22 7.96 -12.02
N THR A 55 16.79 6.75 -12.37
CA THR A 55 16.45 6.32 -13.72
C THR A 55 15.03 5.76 -13.74
N ILE A 56 14.08 6.54 -14.24
CA ILE A 56 12.68 6.12 -14.35
C ILE A 56 12.46 5.49 -15.72
N ASN A 57 12.56 4.16 -15.81
CA ASN A 57 12.25 3.42 -17.02
C ASN A 57 10.73 3.23 -17.16
N LEU A 58 10.11 3.95 -18.11
CA LEU A 58 8.66 3.85 -18.36
C LEU A 58 8.27 2.60 -19.18
N GLU A 59 9.23 1.86 -19.72
CA GLU A 59 8.99 0.59 -20.39
C GLU A 59 8.95 -0.59 -19.40
N ASP A 60 9.37 -0.38 -18.15
CA ASP A 60 9.19 -1.36 -17.08
C ASP A 60 7.72 -1.35 -16.62
N ASP A 61 7.04 -2.48 -16.75
CA ASP A 61 5.61 -2.60 -16.46
C ASP A 61 5.25 -2.22 -15.02
N ILE A 62 6.14 -2.47 -14.05
CA ILE A 62 5.91 -2.18 -12.64
C ILE A 62 6.03 -0.68 -12.40
N VAL A 63 7.11 -0.06 -12.89
CA VAL A 63 7.32 1.40 -12.81
C VAL A 63 6.19 2.12 -13.52
N ALA A 64 5.87 1.67 -14.74
CA ALA A 64 4.76 2.18 -15.52
C ALA A 64 3.49 2.10 -14.70
N ALA A 65 3.09 0.94 -14.15
CA ALA A 65 1.86 0.73 -13.37
C ALA A 65 1.76 1.57 -12.08
N CYS A 66 2.89 1.87 -11.44
CA CYS A 66 2.91 2.68 -10.21
C CYS A 66 2.89 4.20 -10.45
N LEU A 67 3.20 4.67 -11.67
CA LEU A 67 3.25 6.11 -11.96
C LEU A 67 1.85 6.75 -12.00
N MET A 68 1.58 7.66 -11.05
CA MET A 68 0.30 8.38 -10.95
C MET A 68 0.34 9.77 -11.58
N CYS A 69 1.44 10.49 -11.41
CA CYS A 69 1.62 11.85 -11.93
C CYS A 69 3.07 12.08 -12.36
N ARG A 70 3.26 12.99 -13.32
CA ARG A 70 4.57 13.43 -13.79
C ARG A 70 4.46 14.84 -14.35
N ASP A 71 5.43 15.70 -14.07
CA ASP A 71 5.52 17.08 -14.58
C ASP A 71 4.24 17.91 -14.36
N GLY A 72 3.66 17.78 -13.16
CA GLY A 72 2.43 18.48 -12.76
C GLY A 72 1.15 17.93 -13.41
N GLN A 73 1.24 16.86 -14.19
CA GLN A 73 0.09 16.24 -14.86
C GLN A 73 -0.25 14.90 -14.22
N VAL A 74 -1.55 14.64 -14.09
CA VAL A 74 -2.06 13.33 -13.69
C VAL A 74 -1.98 12.39 -14.89
N ILE A 75 -1.17 11.34 -14.79
CA ILE A 75 -0.97 10.33 -15.83
C ILE A 75 -2.01 9.21 -15.69
N ARG A 76 -2.39 8.86 -14.46
CA ARG A 76 -3.47 7.91 -14.17
C ARG A 76 -4.51 8.46 -13.22
N LYS A 77 -5.76 8.13 -13.50
CA LYS A 77 -6.87 8.25 -12.57
C LYS A 77 -7.29 6.84 -12.18
N ASN A 78 -7.39 6.55 -10.89
CA ASN A 78 -7.95 5.28 -10.44
C ASN A 78 -9.42 5.23 -10.90
N GLY A 79 -9.79 4.14 -11.58
CA GLY A 79 -11.18 3.78 -11.87
C GLY A 79 -11.81 3.05 -10.70
#